data_AF-A0A7V9AAJ6-F1
#
_entry.id   AF-A0A7V9AAJ6-F1
#
_cell.length_a   1.000
_cell.length_b   1.000
_cell.length_c   1.000
_cell.angle_alpha   90.00
_cell.angle_beta   90.00
_cell.angle_gamma   90.00
#
_symmetry.space_group_name_H-M   'P 1'
#
loop_
_entity.id
_entity.type
_entity.pdbx_description
1 polymer ?
#
loop_
_entity_poly.entity_id
_entity_poly.type
_entity_poly.pdbx_seq_one_letter_code
_entity_poly.pdbx_strand_id
1 'polypeptide(L)'
;MLRKWLCQADVTLRLTPIDPILIKSGYATLSGPDMVPVETLRDGKRVFYFPGSSLKGVLRSHFERIARTLRPGSVCLPYYDPDPKKREQFNVPVAEEQRSFGCGFREAGNGRPDTSATAYYESCAACRLFGSLRFAGRFSIGDAYPLPEHQPKPGQRNGVGIDRFTGGTVRGVLFELVVVEGGVFETTIRVTNFELWQLAAVNFLLQDLQDEMITLGSGRSRGLGRVRGEVTRYVLSYIRPQTAVVGLAELATEEERRDYRLFSWSPSEPIPLSNGQPRGLRHEYDLSPNWSSVLQPLAGSLEAFLQWHQPLGVPSR
;
A
#
# COMPACT_ATOMS: atom_id res chain seq x y z
N MET A 1 -16.53 -7.75 -1.90
CA MET A 1 -15.35 -8.44 -2.43
C MET A 1 -15.84 -9.65 -3.19
N LEU A 2 -15.32 -9.88 -4.39
CA LEU A 2 -15.70 -11.02 -5.23
C LEU A 2 -15.49 -12.33 -4.42
N ARG A 3 -16.54 -13.14 -4.31
CA ARG A 3 -16.51 -14.37 -3.50
C ARG A 3 -15.75 -15.54 -4.16
N LYS A 4 -15.36 -15.38 -5.43
CA LYS A 4 -14.53 -16.32 -6.18
C LYS A 4 -13.04 -15.97 -6.02
N TRP A 5 -12.18 -16.96 -6.15
CA TRP A 5 -10.73 -16.78 -6.28
C TRP A 5 -10.33 -17.18 -7.71
N LEU A 6 -9.93 -16.20 -8.53
CA LEU A 6 -9.68 -16.39 -9.97
C LEU A 6 -8.20 -16.20 -10.32
N CYS A 7 -7.56 -15.21 -9.72
CA CYS A 7 -6.14 -14.95 -9.86
C CYS A 7 -5.52 -14.37 -8.57
N GLN A 8 -4.20 -14.44 -8.44
CA GLN A 8 -3.46 -13.89 -7.33
C GLN A 8 -2.01 -13.57 -7.74
N ALA A 9 -1.45 -12.50 -7.19
CA ALA A 9 -0.02 -12.26 -7.17
C ALA A 9 0.50 -12.41 -5.73
N ASP A 10 1.56 -13.19 -5.54
CA ASP A 10 2.30 -13.30 -4.28
C ASP A 10 3.73 -12.80 -4.50
N VAL A 11 4.14 -11.79 -3.76
CA VAL A 11 5.47 -11.16 -3.85
C VAL A 11 6.16 -11.26 -2.50
N THR A 12 7.32 -11.93 -2.46
CA THR A 12 8.20 -11.87 -1.28
C THR A 12 9.13 -10.68 -1.45
N LEU A 13 9.13 -9.81 -0.44
CA LEU A 13 9.84 -8.54 -0.43
C LEU A 13 10.77 -8.51 0.78
N ARG A 14 12.05 -8.21 0.54
CA ARG A 14 13.02 -7.88 1.57
C ARG A 14 13.19 -6.37 1.64
N LEU A 15 13.23 -5.85 2.86
CA LEU A 15 13.35 -4.44 3.19
C LEU A 15 14.64 -4.23 3.96
N THR A 16 15.57 -3.46 3.40
CA THR A 16 16.84 -3.11 4.03
C THR A 16 16.82 -1.64 4.42
N PRO A 17 16.86 -1.30 5.71
CA PRO A 17 17.01 0.09 6.15
C PRO A 17 18.30 0.70 5.59
N ILE A 18 18.17 1.81 4.88
CA ILE A 18 19.31 2.61 4.42
C ILE A 18 19.65 3.66 5.47
N ASP A 19 18.62 4.28 6.04
CA ASP A 19 18.72 5.11 7.24
C ASP A 19 18.11 4.39 8.45
N PRO A 20 18.45 4.79 9.69
CA PRO A 20 17.77 4.26 10.87
C PRO A 20 16.26 4.50 10.84
N ILE A 21 15.50 3.54 11.36
CA ILE A 21 14.03 3.55 11.28
C ILE A 21 13.43 3.66 12.68
N LEU A 22 12.46 4.55 12.85
CA LEU A 22 11.61 4.60 14.05
C LEU A 22 10.14 4.46 13.65
N ILE A 23 9.61 3.24 13.79
CA ILE A 23 8.17 3.00 13.82
C ILE A 23 7.77 2.94 15.28
N LYS A 24 7.14 4.00 15.78
CA LYS A 24 6.83 4.15 17.21
C LYS A 24 5.91 3.03 17.71
N SER A 25 6.20 2.48 18.88
CA SER A 25 5.23 1.67 19.60
C SER A 25 4.03 2.53 20.00
N GLY A 26 2.83 1.95 19.98
CA GLY A 26 1.60 2.66 20.38
C GLY A 26 1.48 2.87 21.89
N TYR A 27 2.48 2.46 22.67
CA TYR A 27 2.49 2.50 24.12
C TYR A 27 3.33 3.68 24.61
N ALA A 28 2.82 4.43 25.58
CA ALA A 28 3.62 5.41 26.29
C ALA A 28 4.70 4.67 27.11
N THR A 29 5.96 5.09 26.99
CA THR A 29 7.04 4.62 27.84
C THR A 29 6.90 5.27 29.22
N LEU A 30 6.67 4.46 30.26
CA LEU A 30 6.56 4.93 31.66
C LEU A 30 7.93 5.32 32.24
N SER A 31 9.00 4.68 31.76
CA SER A 31 10.39 4.99 32.06
C SER A 31 11.27 4.62 30.85
N GLY A 32 12.32 5.40 30.59
CA GLY A 32 13.20 5.25 29.42
C GLY A 32 12.91 6.25 28.29
N PRO A 33 13.45 6.03 27.08
CA PRO A 33 13.38 6.98 25.97
C PRO A 33 11.94 7.35 25.59
N ASP A 34 11.74 8.60 25.16
CA ASP A 34 10.41 9.16 24.82
C ASP A 34 9.75 8.41 23.65
N MET A 35 10.56 7.87 22.75
CA MET A 35 10.10 7.16 21.56
C MET A 35 10.88 5.87 21.34
N VAL A 36 10.18 4.75 21.39
CA VAL A 36 10.74 3.43 21.17
C VAL A 36 10.14 2.75 19.93
N PRO A 37 10.93 1.94 19.20
CA PRO A 37 10.43 1.20 18.07
C PRO A 37 9.47 0.08 18.52
N VAL A 38 8.59 -0.33 17.60
CA VAL A 38 7.73 -1.50 17.78
C VAL A 38 8.54 -2.79 17.91
N GLU A 39 8.16 -3.61 18.89
CA GLU A 39 8.69 -4.94 19.13
C GLU A 39 7.54 -5.94 19.21
N THR A 40 7.84 -7.20 18.90
CA THR A 40 6.92 -8.32 19.13
C THR A 40 7.68 -9.52 19.68
N LEU A 41 6.96 -10.46 20.30
CA LEU A 41 7.53 -11.71 20.79
C LEU A 41 7.45 -12.77 19.69
N ARG A 42 8.60 -13.27 19.24
CA ARG A 42 8.70 -14.34 18.25
C ARG A 42 9.72 -15.37 18.72
N ASP A 43 9.34 -16.64 18.72
CA ASP A 43 10.18 -17.77 19.19
C ASP A 43 10.79 -17.53 20.57
N GLY A 44 10.00 -16.93 21.48
CA GLY A 44 10.41 -16.60 22.85
C GLY A 44 11.36 -15.40 22.98
N LYS A 45 11.69 -14.70 21.89
CA LYS A 45 12.57 -13.54 21.87
C LYS A 45 11.84 -12.28 21.41
N ARG A 46 12.18 -11.14 22.01
CA ARG A 46 11.72 -9.84 21.51
C ARG A 46 12.49 -9.50 20.23
N VAL A 47 11.76 -9.12 19.19
CA VAL A 47 12.33 -8.73 17.90
C VAL A 47 11.70 -7.43 17.43
N PHE A 48 12.53 -6.54 16.87
CA PHE A 48 12.03 -5.43 16.07
C PHE A 48 11.42 -5.99 14.78
N TYR A 49 10.34 -5.38 14.33
CA TYR A 49 9.65 -5.78 13.11
C TYR A 49 9.00 -4.57 12.46
N PHE A 50 8.62 -4.67 11.18
CA PHE A 50 7.81 -3.63 10.53
C PHE A 50 6.37 -4.11 10.41
N PRO A 51 5.41 -3.49 11.13
CA PRO A 51 4.03 -3.92 11.09
C PRO A 51 3.44 -3.80 9.69
N GLY A 52 2.72 -4.83 9.25
CA GLY A 52 2.03 -4.85 7.95
C GLY A 52 1.03 -3.71 7.82
N SER A 53 0.42 -3.26 8.93
CA SER A 53 -0.43 -2.06 8.96
C SER A 53 0.35 -0.78 8.64
N SER A 54 1.56 -0.63 9.18
CA SER A 54 2.45 0.51 8.90
C SER A 54 2.94 0.48 7.45
N LEU A 55 3.38 -0.69 6.97
CA LEU A 55 3.82 -0.86 5.58
C LEU A 55 2.68 -0.58 4.61
N LYS A 56 1.50 -1.16 4.83
CA LYS A 56 0.31 -0.93 4.00
C LYS A 56 -0.09 0.55 4.00
N GLY A 57 -0.02 1.22 5.15
CA GLY A 57 -0.31 2.64 5.25
C GLY A 57 0.66 3.52 4.44
N VAL A 58 1.95 3.24 4.51
CA VAL A 58 2.98 3.96 3.73
C VAL A 58 2.78 3.71 2.23
N LEU A 59 2.64 2.45 1.81
CA LEU A 59 2.44 2.09 0.40
C LEU A 59 1.15 2.68 -0.16
N ARG A 60 0.07 2.69 0.62
CA ARG A 60 -1.18 3.36 0.27
C ARG A 60 -0.99 4.86 0.10
N SER A 61 -0.35 5.52 1.06
CA SER A 61 -0.11 6.97 1.01
C SER A 61 0.76 7.36 -0.18
N HIS A 62 1.76 6.54 -0.51
CA HIS A 62 2.61 6.75 -1.68
C HIS A 62 1.83 6.57 -2.99
N PHE A 63 1.02 5.52 -3.11
CA PHE A 63 0.11 5.33 -4.25
C PHE A 63 -0.88 6.49 -4.39
N GLU A 64 -1.47 6.96 -3.29
CA GLU A 64 -2.40 8.08 -3.28
C GLU A 64 -1.77 9.39 -3.79
N ARG A 65 -0.46 9.60 -3.60
CA ARG A 65 0.28 10.72 -4.19
C ARG A 65 0.45 10.55 -5.69
N ILE A 66 0.91 9.38 -6.14
CA ILE A 66 1.07 9.07 -7.58
C ILE A 66 -0.27 9.24 -8.31
N ALA A 67 -1.34 8.67 -7.76
CA ALA A 67 -2.67 8.75 -8.36
C ALA A 67 -3.16 10.21 -8.49
N ARG A 68 -2.88 11.08 -7.50
CA ARG A 68 -3.20 12.52 -7.59
C ARG A 68 -2.38 13.25 -8.63
N THR A 69 -1.10 12.90 -8.78
CA THR A 69 -0.23 13.46 -9.83
C THR A 69 -0.75 13.12 -11.22
N LEU A 70 -1.10 11.85 -11.46
CA LEU A 70 -1.62 11.40 -12.76
C LEU A 70 -3.04 11.92 -13.03
N ARG A 71 -3.87 11.99 -11.99
CA ARG A 71 -5.26 12.45 -12.11
C ARG A 71 -5.74 13.09 -10.80
N PRO A 72 -5.85 14.43 -10.74
CA PRO A 72 -6.45 15.11 -9.61
C PRO A 72 -7.85 14.58 -9.29
N GLY A 73 -8.16 14.47 -8.00
CA GLY A 73 -9.43 13.93 -7.53
C GLY A 73 -9.57 12.41 -7.62
N SER A 74 -8.59 11.65 -8.13
CA SER A 74 -8.68 10.18 -8.33
C SER A 74 -8.89 9.35 -7.05
N VAL A 75 -8.63 9.93 -5.88
CA VAL A 75 -8.65 9.26 -4.58
C VAL A 75 -9.36 10.12 -3.53
N CYS A 76 -10.02 9.47 -2.56
CA CYS A 76 -10.76 10.15 -1.50
C CYS A 76 -9.87 10.59 -0.33
N LEU A 77 -10.45 11.34 0.61
CA LEU A 77 -9.89 11.56 1.95
C LEU A 77 -10.40 10.49 2.92
N PRO A 78 -9.68 9.39 3.18
CA PRO A 78 -10.23 8.20 3.82
C PRO A 78 -10.70 8.42 5.26
N TYR A 79 -10.14 9.40 5.96
CA TYR A 79 -10.46 9.74 7.36
C TYR A 79 -11.52 10.84 7.49
N TYR A 80 -11.97 11.43 6.39
CA TYR A 80 -12.94 12.51 6.42
C TYR A 80 -14.36 11.94 6.42
N ASP A 81 -15.01 12.03 7.58
CA ASP A 81 -16.41 11.65 7.81
C ASP A 81 -17.31 12.84 7.41
N PRO A 82 -18.29 12.66 6.51
CA PRO A 82 -19.17 13.74 6.10
C PRO A 82 -20.17 14.19 7.19
N ASP A 83 -20.26 13.50 8.34
CA ASP A 83 -21.07 13.92 9.48
C ASP A 83 -20.74 15.37 9.90
N PRO A 84 -21.70 16.32 9.83
CA PRO A 84 -21.48 17.72 10.19
C PRO A 84 -20.83 17.91 11.56
N LYS A 85 -21.12 17.04 12.54
CA LYS A 85 -20.56 17.13 13.90
C LYS A 85 -19.07 16.79 13.98
N LYS A 86 -18.55 16.03 13.00
CA LYS A 86 -17.14 15.65 12.91
C LYS A 86 -16.39 16.48 11.87
N ARG A 87 -17.11 17.08 10.92
CA ARG A 87 -16.56 17.87 9.81
C ARG A 87 -15.78 19.11 10.28
N GLU A 88 -16.23 19.75 11.36
CA GLU A 88 -15.59 20.95 11.94
C GLU A 88 -14.20 20.67 12.55
N GLN A 89 -13.85 19.40 12.78
CA GLN A 89 -12.61 19.02 13.47
C GLN A 89 -11.38 19.04 12.53
N PHE A 90 -11.58 19.09 11.22
CA PHE A 90 -10.50 18.97 10.24
C PHE A 90 -10.59 20.03 9.14
N ASN A 91 -9.61 20.94 9.11
CA ASN A 91 -9.46 21.89 8.02
C ASN A 91 -8.74 21.21 6.84
N VAL A 92 -9.45 20.96 5.74
CA VAL A 92 -8.86 20.40 4.51
C VAL A 92 -8.10 21.51 3.79
N PRO A 93 -6.76 21.42 3.65
CA PRO A 93 -5.94 22.54 3.16
C PRO A 93 -6.10 22.82 1.67
N VAL A 94 -6.61 21.85 0.89
CA VAL A 94 -6.80 21.95 -0.55
C VAL A 94 -8.28 22.19 -0.83
N ALA A 95 -8.62 23.36 -1.37
CA ALA A 95 -10.00 23.79 -1.59
C ALA A 95 -10.79 22.80 -2.47
N GLU A 96 -10.16 22.28 -3.51
CA GLU A 96 -10.75 21.29 -4.42
C GLU A 96 -11.09 19.96 -3.72
N GLU A 97 -10.41 19.64 -2.61
CA GLU A 97 -10.65 18.42 -1.84
C GLU A 97 -11.67 18.59 -0.70
N GLN A 98 -12.13 19.82 -0.40
CA GLN A 98 -13.07 20.09 0.71
C GLN A 98 -14.43 19.39 0.57
N ARG A 99 -14.79 19.02 -0.66
CA ARG A 99 -16.00 18.26 -0.96
C ARG A 99 -15.75 16.75 -1.09
N SER A 100 -14.50 16.30 -0.99
CA SER A 100 -14.12 14.88 -1.00
C SER A 100 -14.26 14.30 0.40
N PHE A 101 -14.81 13.08 0.50
CA PHE A 101 -14.93 12.36 1.77
C PHE A 101 -14.68 10.86 1.61
N GLY A 102 -14.42 10.19 2.73
CA GLY A 102 -13.94 8.81 2.75
C GLY A 102 -14.93 7.83 2.12
N CYS A 103 -14.47 6.97 1.22
CA CYS A 103 -15.31 5.93 0.60
C CYS A 103 -15.94 4.98 1.66
N GLY A 104 -15.31 4.86 2.84
CA GLY A 104 -15.84 4.08 3.95
C GLY A 104 -17.13 4.63 4.57
N PHE A 105 -17.43 5.91 4.35
CA PHE A 105 -18.62 6.60 4.89
C PHE A 105 -19.68 6.87 3.81
N ARG A 106 -19.47 6.40 2.57
CA ARG A 106 -20.45 6.54 1.49
C ARG A 106 -21.58 5.55 1.67
N GLU A 107 -22.80 6.00 1.44
CA GLU A 107 -23.95 5.13 1.21
C GLU A 107 -24.00 4.67 -0.25
N ALA A 108 -24.77 3.61 -0.53
CA ALA A 108 -24.97 3.16 -1.90
C ALA A 108 -25.74 4.22 -2.71
N GLY A 109 -25.16 4.68 -3.82
CA GLY A 109 -25.76 5.66 -4.70
C GLY A 109 -26.67 5.03 -5.78
N ASN A 110 -27.41 5.88 -6.49
CA ASN A 110 -28.16 5.53 -7.71
C ASN A 110 -29.09 4.31 -7.57
N GLY A 111 -29.68 4.11 -6.38
CA GLY A 111 -30.60 2.99 -6.11
C GLY A 111 -29.95 1.60 -6.12
N ARG A 112 -28.61 1.51 -6.10
CA ARG A 112 -27.91 0.22 -6.01
C ARG A 112 -28.08 -0.39 -4.62
N PRO A 113 -28.11 -1.72 -4.48
CA PRO A 113 -28.19 -2.36 -3.18
C PRO A 113 -26.91 -2.11 -2.38
N ASP A 114 -27.03 -1.97 -1.07
CA ASP A 114 -25.87 -1.81 -0.18
C ASP A 114 -25.11 -3.14 -0.03
N THR A 115 -24.20 -3.37 -0.96
CA THR A 115 -23.38 -4.58 -1.03
C THR A 115 -21.92 -4.22 -1.17
N SER A 116 -21.06 -5.18 -0.87
CA SER A 116 -19.61 -5.04 -1.09
C SER A 116 -19.21 -4.90 -2.57
N ALA A 117 -20.10 -5.26 -3.52
CA ALA A 117 -19.89 -5.02 -4.95
C ALA A 117 -20.16 -3.54 -5.28
N THR A 118 -21.27 -2.99 -4.80
CA THR A 118 -21.60 -1.56 -4.89
C THR A 118 -20.53 -0.70 -4.21
N ALA A 119 -20.08 -1.07 -3.01
CA ALA A 119 -19.02 -0.34 -2.32
C ALA A 119 -17.70 -0.33 -3.13
N TYR A 120 -17.36 -1.44 -3.80
CA TYR A 120 -16.19 -1.49 -4.70
C TYR A 120 -16.39 -0.66 -5.97
N TYR A 121 -17.59 -0.72 -6.56
CA TYR A 121 -18.00 0.05 -7.74
C TYR A 121 -17.79 1.56 -7.53
N GLU A 122 -18.20 2.06 -6.37
CA GLU A 122 -18.21 3.50 -6.03
C GLU A 122 -16.91 4.00 -5.38
N SER A 123 -15.99 3.09 -5.09
CA SER A 123 -14.75 3.41 -4.40
C SER A 123 -13.73 4.05 -5.31
N CYS A 124 -12.94 4.97 -4.77
CA CYS A 124 -11.80 5.53 -5.47
C CYS A 124 -10.70 4.50 -5.74
N ALA A 125 -9.71 4.86 -6.57
CA ALA A 125 -8.61 3.97 -6.96
C ALA A 125 -7.89 3.33 -5.75
N ALA A 126 -7.53 4.13 -4.75
CA ALA A 126 -6.83 3.65 -3.56
C ALA A 126 -7.69 2.69 -2.73
N CYS A 127 -8.98 2.98 -2.57
CA CYS A 127 -9.89 2.09 -1.84
C CYS A 127 -10.15 0.77 -2.58
N ARG A 128 -10.16 0.75 -3.92
CA ARG A 128 -10.29 -0.50 -4.69
C ARG A 128 -9.06 -1.41 -4.52
N LEU A 129 -7.86 -0.83 -4.42
CA LEU A 129 -6.64 -1.59 -4.18
C LEU A 129 -6.46 -1.97 -2.69
N PHE A 130 -6.45 -0.99 -1.79
CA PHE A 130 -6.09 -1.17 -0.37
C PHE A 130 -7.27 -1.44 0.57
N GLY A 131 -8.50 -1.13 0.15
CA GLY A 131 -9.72 -1.34 0.92
C GLY A 131 -10.27 -0.07 1.58
N SER A 132 -11.46 -0.23 2.16
CA SER A 132 -12.15 0.78 2.96
C SER A 132 -12.91 0.12 4.12
N LEU A 133 -13.60 0.91 4.95
CA LEU A 133 -14.45 0.37 6.01
C LEU A 133 -15.60 -0.51 5.50
N ARG A 134 -15.98 -0.40 4.21
CA ARG A 134 -17.09 -1.15 3.61
C ARG A 134 -16.66 -2.48 2.96
N PHE A 135 -15.37 -2.68 2.68
CA PHE A 135 -14.86 -3.93 2.10
C PHE A 135 -13.34 -4.05 2.23
N ALA A 136 -12.87 -5.30 2.33
CA ALA A 136 -11.46 -5.63 2.22
C ALA A 136 -10.93 -5.32 0.81
N GLY A 137 -9.80 -4.61 0.74
CA GLY A 137 -9.09 -4.38 -0.53
C GLY A 137 -8.43 -5.64 -1.05
N ARG A 138 -7.94 -5.58 -2.29
CA ARG A 138 -7.25 -6.69 -2.94
C ARG A 138 -5.80 -6.86 -2.50
N PHE A 139 -5.18 -5.79 -2.01
CA PHE A 139 -3.83 -5.77 -1.48
C PHE A 139 -3.81 -6.12 0.01
N SER A 140 -3.00 -7.12 0.38
CA SER A 140 -2.56 -7.39 1.73
C SER A 140 -1.03 -7.50 1.80
N ILE A 141 -0.48 -7.21 2.96
CA ILE A 141 0.95 -7.33 3.26
C ILE A 141 1.09 -7.83 4.69
N GLY A 142 1.99 -8.78 4.90
CA GLY A 142 2.32 -9.29 6.23
C GLY A 142 3.19 -8.34 7.04
N ASP A 143 3.33 -8.64 8.32
CA ASP A 143 4.40 -8.08 9.13
C ASP A 143 5.77 -8.49 8.55
N ALA A 144 6.69 -7.53 8.44
CA ALA A 144 8.05 -7.81 8.00
C ALA A 144 8.94 -8.12 9.21
N TYR A 145 9.59 -9.28 9.18
CA TYR A 145 10.43 -9.74 10.27
C TYR A 145 11.90 -9.85 9.86
N PRO A 146 12.84 -9.62 10.77
CA PRO A 146 14.25 -9.66 10.44
C PRO A 146 14.70 -11.09 10.11
N LEU A 147 15.52 -11.22 9.08
CA LEU A 147 16.16 -12.49 8.72
C LEU A 147 17.15 -12.90 9.83
N PRO A 148 17.26 -14.20 10.16
CA PRO A 148 18.13 -14.69 11.24
C PRO A 148 19.58 -14.20 11.14
N GLU A 149 20.12 -14.13 9.92
CA GLU A 149 21.49 -13.73 9.63
C GLU A 149 21.68 -12.20 9.48
N HIS A 150 20.59 -11.43 9.51
CA HIS A 150 20.57 -9.98 9.38
C HIS A 150 19.72 -9.33 10.48
N GLN A 151 20.12 -9.53 11.74
CA GLN A 151 19.40 -8.95 12.87
C GLN A 151 19.67 -7.44 13.00
N PRO A 152 18.62 -6.63 13.24
CA PRO A 152 18.77 -5.21 13.52
C PRO A 152 19.34 -4.96 14.93
N LYS A 153 19.83 -3.75 15.16
CA LYS A 153 20.30 -3.29 16.47
C LYS A 153 19.55 -2.02 16.90
N PRO A 154 19.30 -1.82 18.19
CA PRO A 154 18.80 -0.54 18.67
C PRO A 154 19.94 0.50 18.66
N GLY A 155 19.66 1.69 18.14
CA GLY A 155 20.52 2.87 18.26
C GLY A 155 19.82 3.94 19.09
N GLN A 156 20.53 4.62 19.99
CA GLN A 156 19.99 5.78 20.70
C GLN A 156 20.37 7.08 19.95
N ARG A 157 19.40 7.98 19.80
CA ARG A 157 19.59 9.30 19.21
C ARG A 157 18.93 10.37 20.06
N ASN A 158 19.57 11.53 20.13
CA ASN A 158 19.05 12.69 20.84
C ASN A 158 18.58 13.75 19.85
N GLY A 159 17.41 14.33 20.11
CA GLY A 159 16.91 15.51 19.42
C GLY A 159 16.90 16.71 20.34
N VAL A 160 17.36 17.86 19.84
CA VAL A 160 17.29 19.15 20.56
C VAL A 160 16.39 20.14 19.82
N GLY A 161 15.61 20.90 20.57
CA GLY A 161 14.97 22.11 20.07
C GLY A 161 15.98 23.24 19.97
N ILE A 162 16.01 23.93 18.83
CA ILE A 162 16.87 25.09 18.59
C ILE A 162 15.95 26.31 18.40
N ASP A 163 16.20 27.35 19.20
CA ASP A 163 15.56 28.65 19.03
C ASP A 163 16.14 29.32 17.78
N ARG A 164 15.28 29.65 16.82
CA ARG A 164 15.71 30.21 15.53
C ARG A 164 16.17 31.67 15.60
N PHE A 165 15.83 32.39 16.67
CA PHE A 165 16.26 33.76 16.91
C PHE A 165 17.61 33.79 17.61
N THR A 166 17.80 32.98 18.65
CA THR A 166 19.04 32.98 19.43
C THR A 166 20.10 31.99 18.91
N GLY A 167 19.70 31.01 18.11
CA GLY A 167 20.57 29.89 17.68
C GLY A 167 20.91 28.90 18.81
N GLY A 168 20.44 29.15 20.03
CA GLY A 168 20.70 28.33 21.20
C GLY A 168 19.74 27.15 21.35
N THR A 169 20.09 26.21 22.23
CA THR A 169 19.19 25.10 22.60
C THR A 169 18.07 25.60 23.51
N VAL A 170 16.86 25.12 23.27
CA VAL A 170 15.70 25.40 24.12
C VAL A 170 15.68 24.40 25.27
N ARG A 171 15.73 24.89 26.52
CA ARG A 171 15.60 24.04 27.71
C ARG A 171 14.26 23.31 27.72
N GLY A 172 14.28 22.02 28.03
CA GLY A 172 13.08 21.17 28.08
C GLY A 172 12.62 20.61 26.73
N VAL A 173 13.34 20.89 25.63
CA VAL A 173 13.06 20.34 24.30
C VAL A 173 14.17 19.36 23.86
N LEU A 174 14.78 18.70 24.84
CA LEU A 174 15.60 17.51 24.61
C LEU A 174 14.65 16.31 24.58
N PHE A 175 14.77 15.46 23.58
CA PHE A 175 14.02 14.21 23.52
C PHE A 175 14.93 13.08 23.05
N GLU A 176 14.71 11.90 23.61
CA GLU A 176 15.48 10.70 23.31
C GLU A 176 14.64 9.76 22.45
N LEU A 177 15.22 9.29 21.36
CA LEU A 177 14.59 8.31 20.48
C LEU A 177 15.49 7.10 20.30
N VAL A 178 14.89 5.91 20.41
CA VAL A 178 15.52 4.66 19.98
C VAL A 178 15.13 4.40 18.54
N VAL A 179 16.10 4.09 17.70
CA VAL A 179 15.93 3.74 16.30
C VAL A 179 16.37 2.29 16.06
N VAL A 180 15.84 1.71 15.01
CA VAL A 180 16.28 0.42 14.47
C VAL A 180 17.38 0.71 13.44
N GLU A 181 18.58 0.20 13.68
CA GLU A 181 19.74 0.33 12.79
C GLU A 181 20.06 -1.02 12.13
N GLY A 182 20.17 -1.00 10.80
CA GLY A 182 20.47 -2.18 9.98
C GLY A 182 19.39 -3.25 10.00
N GLY A 183 19.80 -4.47 9.63
CA GLY A 183 18.93 -5.64 9.47
C GLY A 183 18.31 -5.76 8.07
N VAL A 184 17.75 -6.93 7.78
CA VAL A 184 16.98 -7.18 6.55
C VAL A 184 15.67 -7.82 6.94
N PHE A 185 14.55 -7.20 6.57
CA PHE A 185 13.21 -7.61 7.00
C PHE A 185 12.43 -8.20 5.83
N GLU A 186 11.90 -9.41 5.98
CA GLU A 186 11.16 -10.09 4.93
C GLU A 186 9.65 -10.07 5.23
N THR A 187 8.86 -9.74 4.21
CA THR A 187 7.40 -9.80 4.22
C THR A 187 6.87 -10.40 2.93
N THR A 188 5.57 -10.70 2.89
CA THR A 188 4.86 -11.13 1.70
C THR A 188 3.72 -10.16 1.41
N ILE A 189 3.70 -9.66 0.18
CA ILE A 189 2.58 -8.92 -0.41
C ILE A 189 1.72 -9.92 -1.18
N ARG A 190 0.40 -9.80 -1.04
CA ARG A 190 -0.58 -10.56 -1.81
C ARG A 190 -1.58 -9.63 -2.47
N VAL A 191 -1.82 -9.82 -3.75
CA VAL A 191 -2.87 -9.14 -4.51
C VAL A 191 -3.84 -10.18 -5.05
N THR A 192 -5.00 -10.32 -4.41
CA THR A 192 -6.01 -11.32 -4.80
C THR A 192 -7.01 -10.73 -5.78
N ASN A 193 -7.34 -11.48 -6.83
CA ASN A 193 -8.26 -11.09 -7.91
C ASN A 193 -7.87 -9.74 -8.51
N PHE A 194 -6.61 -9.55 -8.88
CA PHE A 194 -6.12 -8.27 -9.37
C PHE A 194 -6.74 -7.87 -10.71
N GLU A 195 -7.02 -6.59 -10.91
CA GLU A 195 -7.12 -5.98 -12.24
C GLU A 195 -5.69 -5.60 -12.72
N LEU A 196 -5.47 -5.50 -14.03
CA LEU A 196 -4.13 -5.21 -14.55
C LEU A 196 -3.55 -3.89 -14.03
N TRP A 197 -4.38 -2.86 -13.87
CA TRP A 197 -3.98 -1.58 -13.27
C TRP A 197 -3.53 -1.70 -11.81
N GLN A 198 -4.05 -2.68 -11.07
CA GLN A 198 -3.67 -2.94 -9.68
C GLN A 198 -2.30 -3.61 -9.61
N LEU A 199 -2.00 -4.53 -10.52
CA LEU A 199 -0.64 -5.05 -10.65
C LEU A 199 0.33 -3.96 -11.08
N ALA A 200 -0.04 -3.12 -12.05
CA ALA A 200 0.77 -1.98 -12.46
C ALA A 200 1.09 -1.04 -11.28
N ALA A 201 0.07 -0.70 -10.47
CA ALA A 201 0.25 0.11 -9.27
C ALA A 201 1.20 -0.53 -8.26
N VAL A 202 1.05 -1.83 -7.97
CA VAL A 202 1.94 -2.54 -7.03
C VAL A 202 3.36 -2.63 -7.57
N ASN A 203 3.54 -2.88 -8.86
CA ASN A 203 4.85 -2.92 -9.50
C ASN A 203 5.57 -1.56 -9.42
N PHE A 204 4.83 -0.47 -9.60
CA PHE A 204 5.37 0.89 -9.40
C PHE A 204 5.84 1.09 -7.95
N LEU A 205 5.05 0.66 -6.96
CA LEU A 205 5.45 0.74 -5.55
C LEU A 205 6.69 -0.10 -5.22
N LEU A 206 6.85 -1.26 -5.87
CA LEU A 206 8.01 -2.12 -5.71
C LEU A 206 9.27 -1.49 -6.33
N GLN A 207 9.15 -0.86 -7.50
CA GLN A 207 10.24 -0.09 -8.13
C GLN A 207 10.62 1.11 -7.25
N ASP A 208 9.65 1.87 -6.76
CA ASP A 208 9.90 3.01 -5.89
C ASP A 208 10.57 2.63 -4.55
N LEU A 209 10.30 1.42 -4.03
CA LEU A 209 11.04 0.86 -2.91
C LEU A 209 12.47 0.49 -3.30
N GLN A 210 12.67 -0.10 -4.48
CA GLN A 210 14.00 -0.46 -4.98
C GLN A 210 14.88 0.79 -5.19
N ASP A 211 14.26 1.89 -5.63
CA ASP A 211 14.89 3.19 -5.86
C ASP A 211 14.97 4.07 -4.59
N GLU A 212 14.67 3.50 -3.41
CA GLU A 212 14.76 4.17 -2.09
C GLU A 212 13.88 5.43 -1.95
N MET A 213 12.83 5.55 -2.78
CA MET A 213 11.93 6.70 -2.79
C MET A 213 10.88 6.66 -1.67
N ILE A 214 10.72 5.50 -1.02
CA ILE A 214 9.76 5.30 0.06
C ILE A 214 10.48 5.32 1.41
N THR A 215 9.93 6.09 2.34
CA THR A 215 10.42 6.17 3.74
C THR A 215 9.41 5.58 4.73
N LEU A 216 9.89 4.85 5.73
CA LEU A 216 9.12 4.22 6.79
C LEU A 216 9.22 4.98 8.12
N GLY A 217 8.20 4.83 8.96
CA GLY A 217 8.23 5.34 10.34
C GLY A 217 8.12 6.87 10.45
N SER A 218 8.72 7.41 11.50
CA SER A 218 8.70 8.83 11.88
C SER A 218 10.06 9.50 11.66
N GLY A 219 10.10 10.85 11.67
CA GLY A 219 11.34 11.60 11.46
C GLY A 219 11.88 11.55 10.03
N ARG A 220 11.02 11.28 9.03
CA ARG A 220 11.35 11.12 7.61
C ARG A 220 12.15 12.28 7.01
N SER A 221 11.89 13.51 7.46
CA SER A 221 12.59 14.72 7.00
C SER A 221 13.86 15.05 7.79
N ARG A 222 14.28 14.17 8.72
CA ARG A 222 15.40 14.37 9.66
C ARG A 222 16.42 13.24 9.56
N GLY A 223 16.55 12.63 8.37
CA GLY A 223 17.52 11.57 8.09
C GLY A 223 17.15 10.21 8.71
N LEU A 224 15.86 9.92 8.85
CA LEU A 224 15.35 8.60 9.26
C LEU A 224 14.44 8.03 8.17
N GLY A 225 14.34 6.70 8.14
CA GLY A 225 13.23 6.03 7.47
C GLY A 225 13.48 5.56 6.04
N ARG A 226 14.53 6.00 5.32
CA ARG A 226 14.79 5.46 3.97
C ARG A 226 15.03 3.96 4.03
N VAL A 227 14.38 3.25 3.12
CA VAL A 227 14.45 1.79 3.00
C VAL A 227 14.62 1.42 1.53
N ARG A 228 15.41 0.39 1.26
CA ARG A 228 15.49 -0.25 -0.05
C ARG A 228 14.67 -1.53 -0.05
N GLY A 229 13.87 -1.73 -1.08
CA GLY A 229 13.13 -2.97 -1.31
C GLY A 229 13.80 -3.88 -2.35
N GLU A 230 13.82 -5.17 -2.09
CA GLU A 230 14.26 -6.21 -3.02
C GLU A 230 13.18 -7.28 -3.16
N VAL A 231 12.70 -7.49 -4.39
CA VAL A 231 11.76 -8.58 -4.70
C VAL A 231 12.56 -9.87 -4.88
N THR A 232 12.42 -10.81 -3.96
CA THR A 232 13.10 -12.11 -4.03
C THR A 232 12.23 -13.21 -4.63
N ARG A 233 10.91 -13.02 -4.62
CA ARG A 233 9.97 -13.92 -5.28
C ARG A 233 8.79 -13.15 -5.83
N TYR A 234 8.38 -13.44 -7.06
CA TYR A 234 7.16 -12.90 -7.68
C TYR A 234 6.43 -14.01 -8.41
N VAL A 235 5.26 -14.42 -7.90
CA VAL A 235 4.48 -15.50 -8.52
C VAL A 235 3.06 -15.04 -8.83
N LEU A 236 2.64 -15.27 -10.06
CA LEU A 236 1.24 -15.18 -10.46
C LEU A 236 0.60 -16.56 -10.37
N SER A 237 -0.62 -16.62 -9.84
CA SER A 237 -1.42 -17.83 -9.75
C SER A 237 -2.78 -17.63 -10.37
N TYR A 238 -3.26 -18.61 -11.13
CA TYR A 238 -4.58 -18.62 -11.75
C TYR A 238 -5.30 -19.94 -11.47
N ILE A 239 -6.64 -19.92 -11.42
CA ILE A 239 -7.44 -21.15 -11.28
C ILE A 239 -7.43 -21.99 -12.56
N ARG A 240 -7.28 -21.37 -13.73
CA ARG A 240 -7.11 -22.04 -15.03
C ARG A 240 -5.78 -21.61 -15.65
N PRO A 241 -5.12 -22.49 -16.42
CA PRO A 241 -3.88 -22.12 -17.10
C PRO A 241 -4.12 -20.94 -18.05
N GLN A 242 -3.17 -20.01 -18.07
CA GLN A 242 -3.12 -18.86 -18.96
C GLN A 242 -1.88 -18.94 -19.85
N THR A 243 -1.96 -18.38 -21.05
CA THR A 243 -0.83 -18.21 -21.96
C THR A 243 -0.21 -16.81 -21.87
N ALA A 244 -0.91 -15.87 -21.24
CA ALA A 244 -0.48 -14.49 -21.02
C ALA A 244 -0.97 -13.98 -19.66
N VAL A 245 -0.46 -12.83 -19.21
CA VAL A 245 -0.95 -12.15 -17.99
C VAL A 245 -2.37 -11.64 -18.23
N VAL A 246 -3.32 -12.07 -17.40
CA VAL A 246 -4.75 -11.76 -17.55
C VAL A 246 -5.29 -11.15 -16.25
N GLY A 247 -6.01 -10.03 -16.36
CA GLY A 247 -6.64 -9.38 -15.22
C GLY A 247 -8.03 -9.92 -14.89
N LEU A 248 -8.55 -9.55 -13.72
CA LEU A 248 -9.86 -10.01 -13.26
C LEU A 248 -11.00 -9.69 -14.24
N ALA A 249 -10.95 -8.57 -14.96
CA ALA A 249 -12.01 -8.18 -15.88
C ALA A 249 -12.26 -9.22 -16.97
N GLU A 250 -11.21 -9.89 -17.44
CA GLU A 250 -11.25 -10.97 -18.44
C GLU A 250 -11.67 -12.32 -17.83
N LEU A 251 -11.31 -12.56 -16.56
CA LEU A 251 -11.59 -13.81 -15.86
C LEU A 251 -13.01 -13.89 -15.27
N ALA A 252 -13.62 -12.75 -14.98
CA ALA A 252 -14.94 -12.64 -14.35
C ALA A 252 -16.08 -12.87 -15.35
N THR A 253 -17.26 -13.24 -14.86
CA THR A 253 -18.47 -13.26 -15.71
C THR A 253 -18.89 -11.84 -16.09
N GLU A 254 -19.70 -11.69 -17.13
CA GLU A 254 -20.21 -10.39 -17.56
C GLU A 254 -21.01 -9.68 -16.45
N GLU A 255 -21.81 -10.45 -15.68
CA GLU A 255 -22.52 -9.95 -14.51
C GLU A 255 -21.56 -9.39 -13.45
N GLU A 256 -20.51 -10.15 -13.10
CA GLU A 256 -19.51 -9.72 -12.12
C GLU A 256 -18.74 -8.48 -12.59
N ARG A 257 -18.39 -8.43 -13.89
CA ARG A 257 -17.74 -7.28 -14.52
C ARG A 257 -18.59 -6.02 -14.37
N ARG A 258 -19.90 -6.11 -14.65
CA ARG A 258 -20.87 -5.02 -14.51
C ARG A 258 -21.07 -4.60 -13.05
N ASP A 259 -21.24 -5.58 -12.16
CA ASP A 259 -21.57 -5.33 -10.75
C ASP A 259 -20.42 -4.67 -9.99
N TYR A 260 -19.17 -5.10 -10.26
CA TYR A 260 -17.97 -4.53 -9.66
C TYR A 260 -17.36 -3.39 -10.47
N ARG A 261 -17.91 -3.03 -11.64
CA ARG A 261 -17.32 -2.06 -12.58
C ARG A 261 -15.87 -2.40 -12.92
N LEU A 262 -15.57 -3.65 -13.25
CA LEU A 262 -14.18 -4.05 -13.50
C LEU A 262 -13.65 -3.34 -14.75
N PHE A 263 -12.40 -2.87 -14.68
CA PHE A 263 -11.79 -2.16 -15.80
C PHE A 263 -11.13 -3.15 -16.77
N SER A 264 -11.63 -3.18 -18.00
CA SER A 264 -11.03 -3.92 -19.10
C SER A 264 -9.95 -3.07 -19.78
N TRP A 265 -8.76 -3.64 -19.90
CA TRP A 265 -7.62 -3.04 -20.58
C TRP A 265 -6.71 -4.18 -21.05
N SER A 266 -6.06 -4.00 -22.19
CA SER A 266 -5.11 -4.96 -22.74
C SER A 266 -3.86 -4.23 -23.21
N PRO A 267 -2.66 -4.81 -23.01
CA PRO A 267 -1.44 -4.28 -23.61
C PRO A 267 -1.49 -4.41 -25.13
N SER A 268 -0.66 -3.64 -25.85
CA SER A 268 -0.53 -3.73 -27.31
C SER A 268 -0.10 -5.11 -27.79
N GLU A 269 0.76 -5.77 -27.00
CA GLU A 269 1.18 -7.16 -27.21
C GLU A 269 0.90 -7.96 -25.93
N PRO A 270 0.37 -9.19 -26.02
CA PRO A 270 0.16 -10.03 -24.85
C PRO A 270 1.46 -10.28 -24.09
N ILE A 271 1.44 -10.12 -22.76
CA ILE A 271 2.61 -10.41 -21.91
C ILE A 271 2.65 -11.93 -21.70
N PRO A 272 3.60 -12.67 -22.30
CA PRO A 272 3.56 -14.12 -22.31
C PRO A 272 3.82 -14.71 -20.92
N LEU A 273 3.13 -15.81 -20.62
CA LEU A 273 3.36 -16.64 -19.44
C LEU A 273 3.85 -18.02 -19.87
N SER A 274 5.16 -18.22 -19.81
CA SER A 274 5.80 -19.53 -20.05
C SER A 274 5.86 -20.37 -18.77
N ASN A 275 5.85 -21.69 -18.91
CA ASN A 275 6.16 -22.64 -17.82
C ASN A 275 5.23 -22.60 -16.60
N GLY A 276 3.91 -22.51 -16.83
CA GLY A 276 2.92 -22.63 -15.75
C GLY A 276 2.97 -24.00 -15.09
N GLN A 277 3.25 -24.06 -13.79
CA GLN A 277 3.29 -25.30 -13.03
C GLN A 277 1.96 -25.56 -12.31
N PRO A 278 1.34 -26.74 -12.45
CA PRO A 278 0.14 -27.08 -11.69
C PRO A 278 0.49 -27.23 -10.20
N ARG A 279 -0.29 -26.59 -9.34
CA ARG A 279 -0.19 -26.67 -7.88
C ARG A 279 -1.57 -26.81 -7.25
N GLY A 280 -2.00 -28.06 -7.07
CA GLY A 280 -3.38 -28.38 -6.71
C GLY A 280 -4.33 -27.93 -7.82
N LEU A 281 -5.36 -27.15 -7.49
CA LEU A 281 -6.31 -26.60 -8.48
C LEU A 281 -5.79 -25.37 -9.23
N ARG A 282 -4.57 -24.91 -8.94
CA ARG A 282 -4.02 -23.65 -9.44
C ARG A 282 -2.88 -23.89 -10.41
N HIS A 283 -2.59 -22.88 -11.24
CA HIS A 283 -1.41 -22.84 -12.09
C HIS A 283 -0.56 -21.65 -11.65
N GLU A 284 0.70 -21.90 -11.30
CA GLU A 284 1.65 -20.89 -10.83
C GLU A 284 2.68 -20.56 -11.91
N TYR A 285 3.00 -19.28 -12.04
CA TYR A 285 3.96 -18.73 -13.00
C TYR A 285 4.97 -17.90 -12.22
N ASP A 286 6.23 -18.31 -12.28
CA ASP A 286 7.32 -17.65 -11.58
C ASP A 286 7.94 -16.54 -12.45
N LEU A 287 7.80 -15.31 -12.00
CA LEU A 287 8.35 -14.12 -12.64
C LEU A 287 9.52 -13.54 -11.84
N SER A 288 9.97 -14.19 -10.77
CA SER A 288 11.01 -13.67 -9.87
C SER A 288 12.26 -13.14 -10.61
N PRO A 289 12.79 -13.80 -11.66
CA PRO A 289 14.01 -13.35 -12.32
C PRO A 289 13.88 -12.02 -13.09
N ASN A 290 12.68 -11.66 -13.55
CA ASN A 290 12.49 -10.60 -14.55
C ASN A 290 11.17 -9.84 -14.45
N TRP A 291 10.45 -9.96 -13.32
CA TRP A 291 9.12 -9.39 -13.10
C TRP A 291 9.00 -7.93 -13.54
N SER A 292 10.01 -7.11 -13.25
CA SER A 292 9.98 -5.67 -13.55
C SER A 292 9.92 -5.42 -15.06
N SER A 293 10.76 -6.13 -15.83
CA SER A 293 10.78 -6.03 -17.29
C SER A 293 9.55 -6.66 -17.95
N VAL A 294 9.14 -7.85 -17.49
CA VAL A 294 8.02 -8.59 -18.07
C VAL A 294 6.70 -7.86 -17.85
N LEU A 295 6.52 -7.23 -16.69
CA LEU A 295 5.28 -6.54 -16.33
C LEU A 295 5.32 -5.03 -16.64
N GLN A 296 6.43 -4.50 -17.15
CA GLN A 296 6.54 -3.09 -17.56
C GLN A 296 5.43 -2.62 -18.51
N PRO A 297 4.95 -3.43 -19.49
CA PRO A 297 3.85 -3.02 -20.36
C PRO A 297 2.55 -2.72 -19.62
N LEU A 298 2.35 -3.23 -18.40
CA LEU A 298 1.18 -2.91 -17.59
C LEU A 298 1.12 -1.45 -17.14
N ALA A 299 2.23 -0.69 -17.19
CA ALA A 299 2.26 0.70 -16.72
C ALA A 299 1.15 1.57 -17.34
N GLY A 300 0.88 1.40 -18.63
CA GLY A 300 -0.17 2.14 -19.34
C GLY A 300 -1.60 1.87 -18.83
N SER A 301 -1.82 0.75 -18.14
CA SER A 301 -3.14 0.39 -17.59
C SER A 301 -3.54 1.26 -16.40
N LEU A 302 -2.57 1.75 -15.61
CA LEU A 302 -2.87 2.58 -14.44
C LEU A 302 -3.42 3.94 -14.85
N GLU A 303 -2.74 4.63 -15.76
CA GLU A 303 -3.20 5.94 -16.22
C GLU A 303 -4.55 5.83 -16.96
N ALA A 304 -4.69 4.84 -17.84
CA ALA A 304 -5.95 4.57 -18.53
C ALA A 304 -7.10 4.30 -17.55
N PHE A 305 -6.84 3.52 -16.49
CA PHE A 305 -7.81 3.29 -15.43
C PHE A 305 -8.21 4.58 -14.71
N LEU A 306 -7.24 5.42 -14.33
CA LEU A 306 -7.52 6.66 -13.59
C LEU A 306 -8.35 7.66 -14.44
N GLN A 307 -8.11 7.71 -15.75
CA GLN A 307 -8.88 8.52 -16.69
C GLN A 307 -10.33 7.99 -16.84
N TRP A 308 -10.49 6.68 -16.95
CA TRP A 308 -11.80 6.01 -17.09
C TRP A 308 -12.64 6.02 -15.81
N HIS A 309 -12.02 5.81 -14.65
CA HIS A 309 -12.74 5.50 -13.42
C HIS A 309 -13.57 6.68 -12.92
N GLN A 310 -13.10 7.92 -13.10
CA GLN A 310 -13.74 9.18 -12.65
C GLN A 310 -14.49 9.03 -11.31
N PRO A 311 -13.86 9.30 -10.15
CA PRO A 311 -14.41 8.92 -8.87
C PRO A 311 -15.79 9.53 -8.64
N LEU A 312 -16.77 8.65 -8.40
CA LEU A 312 -18.20 8.94 -8.28
C LEU A 312 -18.59 9.76 -7.03
N GLY A 313 -17.63 10.43 -6.39
CA GLY A 313 -17.85 11.23 -5.18
C GLY A 313 -16.70 12.18 -4.87
N VAL A 314 -15.93 12.59 -5.88
CA VAL A 314 -15.19 13.85 -5.83
C VAL A 314 -15.97 14.75 -6.77
N PRO A 315 -16.65 15.80 -6.28
CA PRO A 315 -17.55 16.55 -7.14
C PRO A 315 -16.80 17.06 -8.35
N SER A 316 -17.33 16.69 -9.52
CA SER A 316 -17.09 17.47 -10.73
C SER A 316 -17.45 18.92 -10.43
N ARG A 317 -16.59 19.81 -10.91
CA ARG A 317 -16.64 21.27 -10.77
C ARG A 317 -18.07 21.82 -10.73
#